data_AF-A0AAE3C416-F1
#
_entry.id   AF-A0AAE3C416-F1
#
_cell.length_a   1.000
_cell.length_b   1.000
_cell.length_c   1.000
_cell.angle_alpha   90.00
_cell.angle_beta   90.00
_cell.angle_gamma   90.00
#
_symmetry.space_group_name_H-M   'P 1'
#
loop_
_entity.id
_entity.type
_entity.pdbx_description
1 polymer ?
#
loop_
_entity_poly.entity_id
_entity_poly.type
_entity_poly.pdbx_seq_one_letter_code
_entity_poly.pdbx_strand_id
1 'polypeptide(L)'
;MSEKVGLSEQCIEDCISEIRETLDWLIKEANVDRALSSEVGAVEQRKLAVAKTEKMIDAIKRACSEAEAAGLSSRSFMELRDKALEDATRYYNVLSSSELSAARALHVSQEELRRMAGSVEKLVEFFSRECQEVGGFELFEQSQEEPPLIRKVLELKEKARRLEEENRRLREELKDMRGKSAFFLEPLEGEHTSLMRELEALREENKELRRQVDELRRGADVTAYQSLLEENNALKQRTERLLEALRAMRRRYEEQLQELTREKDEWRSKAIERTVKTIEDTMLELRSQVESLKKENRELKERLGIAPAKKEEREERSYELYFS
;
A
#
# COMPACT_ATOMS: atom_id res chain seq x y z
N MET A 1 31.44 -10.89 52.24
CA MET A 1 31.31 -11.25 50.81
C MET A 1 29.85 -11.40 50.35
N SER A 2 28.85 -11.35 51.25
CA SER A 2 27.44 -11.52 50.89
C SER A 2 26.74 -10.28 50.30
N GLU A 3 27.28 -9.06 50.45
CA GLU A 3 26.64 -7.84 49.90
C GLU A 3 26.76 -7.71 48.36
N LYS A 4 27.78 -8.30 47.74
CA LYS A 4 27.93 -8.24 46.27
C LYS A 4 26.94 -9.13 45.53
N VAL A 5 26.45 -10.19 46.19
CA VAL A 5 25.52 -11.16 45.58
C VAL A 5 24.10 -10.60 45.53
N GLY A 6 23.66 -9.89 46.59
CA GLY A 6 22.32 -9.29 46.62
C GLY A 6 22.12 -8.14 45.63
N LEU A 7 23.17 -7.36 45.32
CA LEU A 7 23.08 -6.30 44.30
C LEU A 7 23.01 -6.86 42.87
N SER A 8 23.66 -8.00 42.59
CA SER A 8 23.56 -8.66 41.28
C SER A 8 22.22 -9.35 41.06
N GLU A 9 21.59 -9.89 42.11
CA GLU A 9 20.28 -10.54 42.00
C GLU A 9 19.18 -9.54 41.66
N GLN A 10 19.18 -8.37 42.30
CA GLN A 10 18.17 -7.35 42.05
C GLN A 10 18.26 -6.76 40.63
N CYS A 11 19.48 -6.57 40.10
CA CYS A 11 19.67 -6.14 38.70
C CYS A 11 19.20 -7.19 37.69
N ILE A 12 19.41 -8.49 37.96
CA ILE A 12 18.93 -9.58 37.10
C ILE A 12 17.39 -9.65 37.12
N GLU A 13 16.76 -9.50 38.28
CA GLU A 13 15.28 -9.47 38.40
C GLU A 13 14.66 -8.28 37.65
N ASP A 14 15.30 -7.10 37.73
CA ASP A 14 14.89 -5.91 36.97
C ASP A 14 14.99 -6.17 35.46
N CYS A 15 16.10 -6.76 35.00
CA CYS A 15 16.26 -7.10 33.58
C CYS A 15 15.24 -8.16 33.12
N ILE A 16 14.95 -9.18 33.94
CA ILE A 16 13.93 -10.18 33.62
C ILE A 16 12.55 -9.54 33.50
N SER A 17 12.21 -8.61 34.40
CA SER A 17 10.94 -7.89 34.35
C SER A 17 10.84 -7.06 33.07
N GLU A 18 11.90 -6.34 32.71
CA GLU A 18 11.98 -5.58 31.45
C GLU A 18 11.82 -6.47 30.21
N ILE A 19 12.47 -7.65 30.20
CA ILE A 19 12.36 -8.64 29.12
C ILE A 19 10.92 -9.15 29.01
N ARG A 20 10.30 -9.54 30.14
CA ARG A 20 8.92 -10.06 30.16
C ARG A 20 7.93 -9.02 29.68
N GLU A 21 7.99 -7.80 30.19
CA GLU A 21 7.10 -6.71 29.76
C GLU A 21 7.24 -6.43 28.26
N THR A 22 8.47 -6.42 27.76
CA THR A 22 8.73 -6.18 26.34
C THR A 22 8.24 -7.32 25.47
N LEU A 23 8.45 -8.57 25.89
CA LEU A 23 8.00 -9.74 25.18
C LEU A 23 6.47 -9.83 25.14
N ASP A 24 5.81 -9.57 26.26
CA ASP A 24 4.34 -9.54 26.36
C ASP A 24 3.75 -8.50 25.41
N TRP A 25 4.37 -7.32 25.34
CA TRP A 25 3.96 -6.27 24.43
C TRP A 25 4.13 -6.71 22.97
N LEU A 26 5.26 -7.31 22.60
CA LEU A 26 5.50 -7.79 21.24
C LEU A 26 4.47 -8.87 20.83
N ILE A 27 4.17 -9.82 21.71
CA ILE A 27 3.18 -10.88 21.46
C ILE A 27 1.77 -10.30 21.26
N LYS A 28 1.38 -9.30 22.04
CA LYS A 28 0.02 -8.73 22.02
C LYS A 28 -0.17 -7.70 20.91
N GLU A 29 0.83 -6.85 20.67
CA GLU A 29 0.70 -5.63 19.87
C GLU A 29 1.48 -5.66 18.55
N ALA A 30 2.53 -6.49 18.41
CA ALA A 30 3.30 -6.58 17.16
C ALA A 30 2.65 -7.54 16.15
N ASN A 31 1.35 -7.41 15.91
CA ASN A 31 0.58 -8.15 14.91
C ASN A 31 -0.02 -7.20 13.86
N VAL A 32 -0.07 -7.64 12.61
CA VAL A 32 -0.68 -6.92 11.47
C VAL A 32 -2.13 -6.53 11.75
N ASP A 33 -2.93 -7.43 12.32
CA ASP A 33 -4.35 -7.16 12.56
C ASP A 33 -4.53 -6.01 13.57
N ARG A 34 -3.68 -5.98 14.60
CA ARG A 34 -3.58 -4.88 15.56
C ARG A 34 -3.03 -3.62 14.93
N ALA A 35 -2.02 -3.74 14.08
CA ALA A 35 -1.38 -2.61 13.41
C ALA A 35 -2.27 -1.94 12.34
N LEU A 36 -3.20 -2.69 11.75
CA LEU A 36 -4.21 -2.19 10.81
C LEU A 36 -5.43 -1.58 11.52
N SER A 37 -5.69 -2.00 12.76
CA SER A 37 -6.78 -1.46 13.60
C SER A 37 -6.33 -0.33 14.53
N SER A 38 -5.02 -0.13 14.73
CA SER A 38 -4.49 0.95 15.55
C SER A 38 -4.52 2.29 14.81
N GLU A 39 -4.77 3.37 15.55
CA GLU A 39 -4.75 4.74 15.02
C GLU A 39 -3.36 5.15 14.50
N VAL A 40 -2.31 4.49 14.99
CA VAL A 40 -0.90 4.78 14.66
C VAL A 40 -0.49 4.16 13.32
N GLY A 41 -1.20 3.11 12.88
CA GLY A 41 -0.97 2.42 11.62
C GLY A 41 0.28 1.52 11.59
N ALA A 42 0.40 0.73 10.52
CA ALA A 42 1.40 -0.33 10.41
C ALA A 42 2.87 0.15 10.42
N VAL A 43 3.14 1.37 9.96
CA VAL A 43 4.51 1.92 9.88
C VAL A 43 5.06 2.25 11.25
N GLU A 44 4.29 2.96 12.06
CA GLU A 44 4.72 3.34 13.41
C GLU A 44 4.71 2.13 14.36
N GLN A 45 3.74 1.23 14.21
CA GLN A 45 3.73 -0.03 14.98
C GLN A 45 4.99 -0.86 14.71
N ARG A 46 5.44 -0.90 13.46
CA ARG A 46 6.68 -1.56 13.09
C ARG A 46 7.90 -0.88 13.72
N LYS A 47 8.00 0.45 13.66
CA LYS A 47 9.12 1.18 14.30
C LYS A 47 9.18 0.91 15.80
N LEU A 48 8.02 0.90 16.46
CA LEU A 48 7.92 0.61 17.89
C LEU A 48 8.34 -0.83 18.20
N ALA A 49 7.92 -1.80 17.38
CA ALA A 49 8.35 -3.19 17.50
C ALA A 49 9.86 -3.36 17.30
N VAL A 50 10.47 -2.66 16.34
CA VAL A 50 11.93 -2.65 16.15
C VAL A 50 12.64 -2.12 17.40
N ALA A 51 12.24 -0.94 17.89
CA ALA A 51 12.85 -0.32 19.07
C ALA A 51 12.69 -1.16 20.35
N LYS A 52 11.52 -1.79 20.53
CA LYS A 52 11.26 -2.71 21.65
C LYS A 52 12.12 -3.98 21.55
N THR A 53 12.26 -4.54 20.35
CA THR A 53 13.12 -5.71 20.13
C THR A 53 14.59 -5.39 20.44
N GLU A 54 15.08 -4.23 20.02
CA GLU A 54 16.44 -3.77 20.31
C GLU A 54 16.68 -3.63 21.83
N LYS A 55 15.75 -2.97 22.54
CA LYS A 55 15.81 -2.89 24.01
C LYS A 55 15.81 -4.25 24.69
N MET A 56 15.00 -5.19 24.20
CA MET A 56 14.96 -6.55 24.76
C MET A 56 16.30 -7.28 24.56
N ILE A 57 16.92 -7.15 23.38
CA ILE A 57 18.24 -7.73 23.11
C ILE A 57 19.28 -7.17 24.10
N ASP A 58 19.24 -5.88 24.37
CA ASP A 58 20.17 -5.25 25.32
C ASP A 58 19.90 -5.66 26.77
N ALA A 59 18.63 -5.81 27.16
CA ALA A 59 18.25 -6.34 28.47
C ALA A 59 18.71 -7.79 28.64
N ILE A 60 18.58 -8.64 27.61
CA ILE A 60 19.10 -10.02 27.62
C ILE A 60 20.62 -10.00 27.81
N LYS A 61 21.35 -9.18 27.05
CA LYS A 61 22.81 -9.08 27.20
C LYS A 61 23.24 -8.63 28.60
N ARG A 62 22.53 -7.66 29.19
CA ARG A 62 22.78 -7.17 30.56
C ARG A 62 22.55 -8.27 31.58
N ALA A 63 21.37 -8.91 31.56
CA ALA A 63 21.04 -10.03 32.45
C ALA A 63 22.08 -11.15 32.35
N CYS A 64 22.52 -11.49 31.14
CA CYS A 64 23.53 -12.52 30.95
C CYS A 64 24.92 -12.11 31.45
N SER A 65 25.32 -10.85 31.25
CA SER A 65 26.61 -10.35 31.76
C SER A 65 26.65 -10.34 33.29
N GLU A 66 25.54 -9.97 33.92
CA GLU A 66 25.39 -9.96 35.38
C GLU A 66 25.36 -11.38 35.94
N ALA A 67 24.67 -12.31 35.27
CA ALA A 67 24.66 -13.72 35.65
C ALA A 67 26.05 -14.36 35.53
N GLU A 68 26.80 -14.05 34.48
CA GLU A 68 28.20 -14.48 34.35
C GLU A 68 29.08 -13.91 35.48
N ALA A 69 28.88 -12.64 35.84
CA ALA A 69 29.56 -12.02 36.97
C ALA A 69 29.18 -12.65 38.32
N ALA A 70 27.96 -13.17 38.45
CA ALA A 70 27.48 -13.93 39.59
C ALA A 70 27.94 -15.41 39.58
N GLY A 71 28.64 -15.85 38.53
CA GLY A 71 29.20 -17.20 38.41
C GLY A 71 28.29 -18.22 37.71
N LEU A 72 27.16 -17.79 37.14
CA LEU A 72 26.25 -18.63 36.34
C LEU A 72 26.83 -18.80 34.93
N SER A 73 27.80 -19.71 34.78
CA SER A 73 28.43 -20.06 33.50
C SER A 73 28.23 -21.54 33.16
N SER A 74 27.01 -22.06 33.36
CA SER A 74 26.69 -23.43 32.94
C SER A 74 26.63 -23.54 31.42
N ARG A 75 26.98 -24.71 30.87
CA ARG A 75 26.91 -24.95 29.42
C ARG A 75 25.49 -24.79 28.88
N SER A 76 24.49 -25.24 29.64
CA SER A 76 23.07 -25.07 29.33
C SER A 76 22.67 -23.60 29.28
N PHE A 77 23.22 -22.76 30.17
CA PHE A 77 22.95 -21.33 30.17
C PHE A 77 23.50 -20.64 28.91
N MET A 78 24.75 -20.93 28.52
CA MET A 78 25.32 -20.37 27.30
C MET A 78 24.54 -20.78 26.04
N GLU A 79 24.12 -22.04 25.94
CA GLU A 79 23.30 -22.51 24.82
C GLU A 79 21.92 -21.82 24.77
N LEU A 80 21.28 -21.59 25.91
CA LEU A 80 20.01 -20.85 25.99
C LEU A 80 20.18 -19.36 25.65
N ARG A 81 21.24 -18.72 26.17
CA ARG A 81 21.59 -17.33 25.86
C ARG A 81 21.82 -17.13 24.37
N ASP A 82 22.69 -17.95 23.77
CA ASP A 82 23.08 -17.78 22.37
C ASP A 82 21.88 -18.00 21.46
N LYS A 83 21.03 -18.98 21.77
CA LYS A 83 19.79 -19.23 21.04
C LYS A 83 18.78 -18.09 21.18
N ALA A 84 18.57 -17.56 22.39
CA ALA A 84 17.66 -16.45 22.62
C ALA A 84 18.12 -15.18 21.88
N LEU A 85 19.42 -14.88 21.91
CA LEU A 85 20.00 -13.76 21.18
C LEU A 85 19.94 -13.95 19.67
N GLU A 86 20.18 -15.16 19.16
CA GLU A 86 20.08 -15.47 17.74
C GLU A 86 18.65 -15.30 17.23
N ASP A 87 17.66 -15.87 17.93
CA ASP A 87 16.25 -15.78 17.53
C ASP A 87 15.74 -14.33 17.65
N ALA A 88 16.16 -13.57 18.67
CA ALA A 88 15.83 -12.15 18.80
C ALA A 88 16.44 -11.29 17.68
N THR A 89 17.69 -11.59 17.29
CA THR A 89 18.36 -10.90 16.19
C THR A 89 17.70 -11.23 14.84
N ARG A 90 17.27 -12.47 14.63
CA ARG A 90 16.51 -12.86 13.42
C ARG A 90 15.18 -12.11 13.34
N TYR A 91 14.43 -12.06 14.44
CA TYR A 91 13.18 -11.30 14.50
C TYR A 91 13.41 -9.80 14.20
N TYR A 92 14.44 -9.21 14.81
CA TYR A 92 14.85 -7.83 14.55
C TYR A 92 15.18 -7.59 13.07
N ASN A 93 15.93 -8.49 12.42
CA ASN A 93 16.31 -8.36 11.01
C ASN A 93 15.09 -8.40 10.08
N VAL A 94 14.11 -9.26 10.35
CA VAL A 94 12.85 -9.31 9.57
C VAL A 94 12.07 -8.02 9.75
N LEU A 95 11.96 -7.51 10.98
CA LEU A 95 11.29 -6.24 11.26
C LEU A 95 12.04 -5.03 10.67
N SER A 96 13.35 -5.07 10.56
CA SER A 96 14.17 -3.96 10.05
C SER A 96 14.40 -4.01 8.53
N SER A 97 13.94 -5.06 7.85
CA SER A 97 14.15 -5.23 6.40
C SER A 97 13.48 -4.13 5.56
N SER A 98 14.27 -3.31 4.87
CA SER A 98 13.75 -2.27 3.95
C SER A 98 12.99 -2.82 2.74
N GLU A 99 13.10 -4.13 2.47
CA GLU A 99 12.48 -4.79 1.32
C GLU A 99 10.99 -5.10 1.55
N LEU A 100 10.57 -5.17 2.81
CA LEU A 100 9.19 -5.51 3.18
C LEU A 100 8.40 -4.25 3.52
N SER A 101 7.17 -4.15 3.02
CA SER A 101 6.21 -3.15 3.50
C SER A 101 5.91 -3.39 4.98
N ALA A 102 5.50 -2.36 5.71
CA ALA A 102 5.38 -2.46 7.17
C ALA A 102 4.38 -3.55 7.62
N ALA A 103 3.24 -3.68 6.95
CA ALA A 103 2.28 -4.74 7.19
C ALA A 103 2.83 -6.14 6.82
N ARG A 104 3.60 -6.25 5.73
CA ARG A 104 4.19 -7.54 5.32
C ARG A 104 5.31 -7.97 6.25
N ALA A 105 6.12 -7.03 6.74
CA ALA A 105 7.15 -7.28 7.74
C ALA A 105 6.55 -7.84 9.02
N LEU A 106 5.50 -7.20 9.56
CA LEU A 106 4.78 -7.67 10.76
C LEU A 106 4.11 -9.04 10.54
N HIS A 107 3.64 -9.35 9.33
CA HIS A 107 3.05 -10.66 9.03
C HIS A 107 4.10 -11.77 9.02
N VAL A 108 5.16 -11.55 8.25
CA VAL A 108 6.25 -12.53 8.07
C VAL A 108 7.01 -12.73 9.37
N SER A 109 7.13 -11.69 10.20
CA SER A 109 7.80 -11.76 11.49
C SER A 109 7.04 -12.54 12.56
N GLN A 110 5.77 -12.94 12.35
CA GLN A 110 5.00 -13.67 13.38
C GLN A 110 5.60 -15.02 13.75
N GLU A 111 6.12 -15.74 12.77
CA GLU A 111 6.73 -17.05 13.03
C GLU A 111 8.06 -16.89 13.78
N GLU A 112 8.85 -15.87 13.42
CA GLU A 112 10.08 -15.54 14.12
C GLU A 112 9.81 -14.99 15.53
N LEU A 113 8.73 -14.23 15.73
CA LEU A 113 8.28 -13.76 17.04
C LEU A 113 7.98 -14.93 17.98
N ARG A 114 7.27 -15.96 17.50
CA ARG A 114 6.96 -17.16 18.30
C ARG A 114 8.20 -17.94 18.68
N ARG A 115 9.15 -18.09 17.74
CA ARG A 115 10.43 -18.76 18.02
C ARG A 115 11.25 -17.99 19.04
N MET A 116 11.39 -16.68 18.85
CA MET A 116 12.05 -15.79 19.79
C MET A 116 11.40 -15.84 21.17
N ALA A 117 10.08 -15.76 21.26
CA ALA A 117 9.35 -15.85 22.53
C ALA A 117 9.66 -17.15 23.26
N GLY A 118 9.56 -18.30 22.58
CA GLY A 118 9.84 -19.60 23.20
C GLY A 118 11.31 -19.78 23.63
N SER A 119 12.26 -19.13 22.96
CA SER A 119 13.68 -19.16 23.35
C SER A 119 13.98 -18.21 24.52
N VAL A 120 13.39 -17.00 24.52
CA VAL A 120 13.53 -16.00 25.58
C VAL A 120 12.84 -16.44 26.87
N GLU A 121 11.64 -17.03 26.79
CA GLU A 121 10.93 -17.58 27.95
C GLU A 121 11.76 -18.65 28.67
N LYS A 122 12.40 -19.56 27.92
CA LYS A 122 13.28 -20.59 28.51
C LYS A 122 14.49 -20.00 29.22
N LEU A 123 15.05 -18.93 28.69
CA LEU A 123 16.15 -18.21 29.33
C LEU A 123 15.67 -17.53 30.63
N VAL A 124 14.49 -16.90 30.60
CA VAL A 124 13.88 -16.25 31.77
C VAL A 124 13.48 -17.27 32.86
N GLU A 125 12.96 -18.42 32.48
CA GLU A 125 12.68 -19.54 33.40
C GLU A 125 13.95 -20.06 34.06
N PHE A 126 15.05 -20.14 33.30
CA PHE A 126 16.36 -20.52 33.85
C PHE A 126 16.80 -19.54 34.94
N PHE A 127 16.75 -18.23 34.68
CA PHE A 127 17.10 -17.25 35.70
C PHE A 127 16.18 -17.32 36.93
N SER A 128 14.87 -17.50 36.72
CA SER A 128 13.90 -17.57 37.82
C SER A 128 14.12 -18.77 38.75
N ARG A 129 14.65 -19.88 38.23
CA ARG A 129 14.97 -21.08 39.02
C ARG A 129 16.22 -20.89 39.85
N GLU A 130 17.28 -20.35 39.25
CA GLU A 130 18.58 -20.19 39.92
C GLU A 130 18.54 -19.16 41.07
N CYS A 131 17.68 -18.13 40.99
CA CYS A 131 17.51 -17.13 42.06
C CYS A 131 16.77 -17.65 43.30
N GLN A 132 16.02 -18.76 43.24
CA GLN A 132 15.24 -19.27 44.38
C GLN A 132 16.02 -20.17 45.35
N GLU A 133 17.19 -20.70 44.96
CA GLU A 133 17.89 -21.71 45.76
C GLU A 133 18.81 -21.15 46.87
N VAL A 134 18.88 -19.82 47.07
CA VAL A 134 19.91 -19.20 47.93
C VAL A 134 19.40 -18.63 49.28
N GLY A 135 18.08 -18.61 49.56
CA GLY A 135 17.53 -17.95 50.75
C GLY A 135 16.74 -18.83 51.74
N GLY A 136 17.38 -19.41 52.76
CA GLY A 136 16.68 -20.06 53.88
C GLY A 136 17.45 -20.02 55.21
N PHE A 137 16.94 -19.30 56.22
CA PHE A 137 17.52 -19.23 57.57
C PHE A 137 16.39 -19.22 58.64
N GLU A 138 16.25 -20.31 59.41
CA GLU A 138 15.37 -20.42 60.58
C GLU A 138 16.19 -20.32 61.88
N LEU A 139 15.76 -19.49 62.83
CA LEU A 139 16.36 -19.37 64.17
C LEU A 139 15.48 -20.07 65.22
N PHE A 140 16.11 -20.98 65.95
CA PHE A 140 15.62 -21.63 67.18
C PHE A 140 15.80 -20.70 68.39
N GLU A 141 14.76 -20.53 69.22
CA GLU A 141 14.89 -20.06 70.61
C GLU A 141 14.74 -21.26 71.58
N GLN A 142 15.70 -21.43 72.48
CA GLN A 142 15.62 -22.35 73.61
C GLN A 142 15.28 -21.62 74.90
N SER A 143 14.42 -22.31 75.65
CA SER A 143 13.80 -22.11 76.95
C SER A 143 14.76 -21.90 78.14
N GLN A 144 14.25 -21.31 79.23
CA GLN A 144 14.36 -21.91 80.58
C GLN A 144 13.40 -21.33 81.66
N GLU A 145 13.11 -22.24 82.60
CA GLU A 145 12.26 -22.28 83.83
C GLU A 145 12.29 -21.14 84.88
N GLU A 146 11.22 -20.36 85.06
CA GLU A 146 10.93 -19.66 86.34
C GLU A 146 9.47 -19.96 86.81
N PRO A 147 9.11 -19.84 88.11
CA PRO A 147 7.91 -20.46 88.70
C PRO A 147 6.58 -19.92 88.14
N PRO A 148 5.53 -20.75 88.00
CA PRO A 148 4.44 -20.56 87.03
C PRO A 148 3.64 -19.25 87.15
N LEU A 149 3.46 -18.71 88.35
CA LEU A 149 2.76 -17.42 88.57
C LEU A 149 3.67 -16.21 88.44
N ILE A 150 4.93 -16.33 88.87
CA ILE A 150 5.95 -15.28 88.70
C ILE A 150 6.34 -15.18 87.22
N ARG A 151 6.45 -16.32 86.53
CA ARG A 151 6.58 -16.42 85.08
C ARG A 151 5.39 -15.78 84.38
N LYS A 152 4.15 -16.07 84.77
CA LYS A 152 2.97 -15.44 84.17
C LYS A 152 2.96 -13.94 84.36
N VAL A 153 3.30 -13.45 85.56
CA VAL A 153 3.31 -12.02 85.86
C VAL A 153 4.47 -11.31 85.15
N LEU A 154 5.65 -11.91 85.09
CA LEU A 154 6.79 -11.39 84.33
C LEU A 154 6.53 -11.47 82.82
N GLU A 155 5.97 -12.56 82.29
CA GLU A 155 5.54 -12.70 80.91
C GLU A 155 4.46 -11.68 80.55
N LEU A 156 3.49 -11.42 81.43
CA LEU A 156 2.46 -10.42 81.20
C LEU A 156 3.04 -9.01 81.26
N LYS A 157 4.01 -8.75 82.15
CA LYS A 157 4.68 -7.45 82.27
C LYS A 157 5.63 -7.20 81.10
N GLU A 158 6.34 -8.23 80.64
CA GLU A 158 7.15 -8.20 79.42
C GLU A 158 6.26 -8.11 78.19
N LYS A 159 5.14 -8.81 78.11
CA LYS A 159 4.17 -8.66 77.02
C LYS A 159 3.58 -7.26 77.00
N ALA A 160 3.21 -6.70 78.15
CA ALA A 160 2.72 -5.32 78.24
C ALA A 160 3.80 -4.34 77.76
N ARG A 161 5.05 -4.51 78.20
CA ARG A 161 6.17 -3.69 77.77
C ARG A 161 6.46 -3.84 76.27
N ARG A 162 6.47 -5.06 75.74
CA ARG A 162 6.64 -5.34 74.30
C ARG A 162 5.51 -4.71 73.49
N LEU A 163 4.26 -4.84 73.93
CA LEU A 163 3.09 -4.24 73.28
C LEU A 163 3.10 -2.70 73.36
N GLU A 164 3.65 -2.12 74.42
CA GLU A 164 3.85 -0.67 74.53
C GLU A 164 4.96 -0.18 73.60
N GLU A 165 6.08 -0.90 73.53
CA GLU A 165 7.19 -0.62 72.62
C GLU A 165 6.77 -0.81 71.15
N GLU A 166 5.96 -1.83 70.86
CA GLU A 166 5.38 -2.11 69.55
C GLU A 166 4.31 -1.07 69.19
N ASN A 167 3.44 -0.65 70.11
CA ASN A 167 2.53 0.48 69.89
C ASN A 167 3.29 1.78 69.62
N ARG A 168 4.41 2.01 70.31
CA ARG A 168 5.25 3.18 70.07
C ARG A 168 5.87 3.12 68.66
N ARG A 169 6.44 1.97 68.27
CA ARG A 169 6.96 1.76 66.91
C ARG A 169 5.89 1.94 65.85
N LEU A 170 4.73 1.31 66.01
CA LEU A 170 3.62 1.43 65.07
C LEU A 170 3.10 2.86 64.95
N ARG A 171 3.11 3.65 66.03
CA ARG A 171 2.77 5.07 65.99
C ARG A 171 3.81 5.91 65.26
N GLU A 172 5.10 5.61 65.45
CA GLU A 172 6.20 6.24 64.72
C GLU A 172 6.13 5.88 63.23
N GLU A 173 5.92 4.61 62.89
CA GLU A 173 5.71 4.14 61.52
C GLU A 173 4.47 4.76 60.87
N LEU A 174 3.35 4.85 61.59
CA LEU A 174 2.15 5.55 61.10
C LEU A 174 2.43 7.02 60.84
N LYS A 175 3.21 7.69 61.70
CA LYS A 175 3.55 9.10 61.53
C LYS A 175 4.49 9.31 60.34
N ASP A 176 5.46 8.43 60.16
CA ASP A 176 6.35 8.40 58.99
C ASP A 176 5.58 8.08 57.71
N MET A 177 4.67 7.11 57.73
CA MET A 177 3.82 6.76 56.59
C MET A 177 2.87 7.91 56.24
N ARG A 178 2.30 8.60 57.23
CA ARG A 178 1.43 9.75 57.00
C ARG A 178 2.22 10.93 56.43
N GLY A 179 3.42 11.20 56.96
CA GLY A 179 4.34 12.21 56.42
C GLY A 179 4.80 11.90 55.00
N LYS A 180 5.16 10.65 54.71
CA LYS A 180 5.49 10.18 53.35
C LYS A 180 4.28 10.29 52.43
N SER A 181 3.10 9.84 52.86
CA SER A 181 1.89 9.90 52.04
C SER A 181 1.50 11.34 51.67
N ALA A 182 1.61 12.29 52.61
CA ALA A 182 1.36 13.70 52.33
C ALA A 182 2.40 14.26 51.34
N PHE A 183 3.67 13.88 51.49
CA PHE A 183 4.75 14.28 50.58
C PHE A 183 4.59 13.70 49.16
N PHE A 184 4.02 12.51 49.01
CA PHE A 184 3.79 11.89 47.70
C PHE A 184 2.48 12.34 47.05
N LEU A 185 1.41 12.59 47.81
CA LEU A 185 0.09 12.91 47.26
C LEU A 185 -0.04 14.35 46.75
N GLU A 186 0.57 15.34 47.43
CA GLU A 186 0.51 16.75 47.02
C GLU A 186 1.12 17.00 45.61
N PRO A 187 2.32 16.49 45.29
CA PRO A 187 2.90 16.63 43.96
C PRO A 187 2.08 15.92 42.87
N LEU A 188 1.52 14.75 43.19
CA LEU A 188 0.71 13.94 42.27
C LEU A 188 -0.61 14.63 41.90
N GLU A 189 -1.27 15.31 42.85
CA GLU A 189 -2.45 16.12 42.55
C GLU A 189 -2.11 17.33 41.68
N GLY A 190 -0.97 17.99 41.94
CA GLY A 190 -0.46 19.08 41.13
C GLY A 190 -0.19 18.67 39.68
N GLU A 191 0.53 17.56 39.49
CA GLU A 191 0.84 17.00 38.16
C GLU A 191 -0.43 16.54 37.44
N HIS A 192 -1.36 15.89 38.14
CA HIS A 192 -2.63 15.46 37.55
C HIS A 192 -3.45 16.65 37.04
N THR A 193 -3.52 17.76 37.78
CA THR A 193 -4.23 18.96 37.31
C THR A 193 -3.52 19.66 36.14
N SER A 194 -2.19 19.57 36.07
CA SER A 194 -1.40 20.08 34.94
C SER A 194 -1.64 19.25 33.68
N LEU A 195 -1.58 17.92 33.81
CA LEU A 195 -1.85 16.98 32.72
C LEU A 195 -3.27 17.11 32.19
N MET A 196 -4.26 17.31 33.07
CA MET A 196 -5.65 17.58 32.67
C MET A 196 -5.77 18.86 31.84
N ARG A 197 -5.08 19.93 32.24
CA ARG A 197 -5.04 21.19 31.48
C ARG A 197 -4.37 21.04 30.12
N GLU A 198 -3.25 20.30 30.05
CA GLU A 198 -2.61 19.98 28.77
C GLU A 198 -3.51 19.13 27.87
N LEU A 199 -4.22 18.15 28.43
CA LEU A 199 -5.19 17.34 27.69
C LEU A 199 -6.33 18.18 27.11
N GLU A 200 -6.83 19.15 27.87
CA GLU A 200 -7.86 20.08 27.38
C GLU A 200 -7.31 20.98 26.27
N ALA A 201 -6.10 21.52 26.42
CA ALA A 201 -5.45 22.32 25.39
C ALA A 201 -5.24 21.52 24.09
N LEU A 202 -4.72 20.29 24.21
CA LEU A 202 -4.53 19.39 23.06
C LEU A 202 -5.85 19.02 22.40
N ARG A 203 -6.94 18.85 23.16
CA ARG A 203 -8.28 18.58 22.58
C ARG A 203 -8.80 19.76 21.76
N GLU A 204 -8.60 20.98 22.24
CA GLU A 204 -9.00 22.17 21.48
C GLU A 204 -8.13 22.37 20.23
N GLU A 205 -6.82 22.14 20.33
CA GLU A 205 -5.93 22.16 19.16
C GLU A 205 -6.33 21.09 18.12
N ASN A 206 -6.70 19.88 18.57
CA ASN A 206 -7.15 18.82 17.68
C ASN A 206 -8.47 19.19 16.98
N LYS A 207 -9.41 19.83 17.69
CA LYS A 207 -10.65 20.34 17.08
C LYS A 207 -10.35 21.39 16.02
N GLU A 208 -9.41 22.28 16.29
CA GLU A 208 -9.04 23.34 15.36
C GLU A 208 -8.34 22.79 14.10
N LEU A 209 -7.40 21.87 14.27
CA LEU A 209 -6.77 21.16 13.14
C LEU A 209 -7.79 20.38 12.30
N ARG A 210 -8.78 19.75 12.93
CA ARG A 210 -9.88 19.08 12.20
C ARG A 210 -10.71 20.06 11.39
N ARG A 211 -11.01 21.26 11.93
CA ARG A 211 -11.69 22.31 11.17
C ARG A 211 -10.86 22.78 9.98
N GLN A 212 -9.56 23.01 10.16
CA GLN A 212 -8.67 23.41 9.07
C GLN A 212 -8.58 22.32 7.99
N VAL A 213 -8.52 21.04 8.37
CA VAL A 213 -8.57 19.92 7.43
C VAL A 213 -9.90 19.86 6.69
N ASP A 214 -11.03 20.07 7.38
CA ASP A 214 -12.34 20.11 6.76
C ASP A 214 -12.51 21.30 5.81
N GLU A 215 -11.94 22.46 6.14
CA GLU A 215 -11.90 23.64 5.26
C GLU A 215 -11.01 23.41 4.04
N LEU A 216 -9.85 22.76 4.19
CA LEU A 216 -8.99 22.38 3.08
C LEU A 216 -9.66 21.33 2.17
N ARG A 217 -10.38 20.37 2.75
CA ARG A 217 -11.18 19.38 1.99
C ARG A 217 -12.34 20.01 1.24
N ARG A 218 -12.93 21.06 1.81
CA ARG A 218 -13.96 21.89 1.16
C ARG A 218 -13.38 23.02 0.32
N GLY A 219 -12.05 23.15 0.30
CA GLY A 219 -11.33 24.26 -0.28
C GLY A 219 -11.54 24.36 -1.78
N ALA A 220 -11.36 25.59 -2.28
CA ALA A 220 -11.57 26.00 -3.66
C ALA A 220 -10.93 25.07 -4.70
N ASP A 221 -9.86 24.35 -4.34
CA ASP A 221 -9.14 23.43 -5.21
C ASP A 221 -9.96 22.18 -5.59
N VAL A 222 -10.77 21.64 -4.68
CA VAL A 222 -11.64 20.48 -5.00
C VAL A 222 -12.77 20.92 -5.93
N THR A 223 -13.36 22.10 -5.67
CA THR A 223 -14.38 22.68 -6.56
C THR A 223 -13.80 23.12 -7.90
N ALA A 224 -12.57 23.64 -7.93
CA ALA A 224 -11.88 24.02 -9.17
C ALA A 224 -11.53 22.79 -10.00
N TYR A 225 -11.08 21.70 -9.36
CA TYR A 225 -10.82 20.44 -10.05
C TYR A 225 -12.10 19.84 -10.63
N GLN A 226 -13.21 19.87 -9.89
CA GLN A 226 -14.51 19.43 -10.40
C GLN A 226 -14.98 20.30 -11.58
N SER A 227 -14.86 21.62 -11.48
CA SER A 227 -15.19 22.55 -12.57
C SER A 227 -14.34 22.29 -13.82
N LEU A 228 -13.03 22.06 -13.67
CA LEU A 228 -12.15 21.70 -14.79
C LEU A 228 -12.51 20.35 -15.40
N LEU A 229 -12.95 19.38 -14.58
CA LEU A 229 -13.39 18.08 -15.07
C LEU A 229 -14.67 18.21 -15.91
N GLU A 230 -15.63 19.03 -15.45
CA GLU A 230 -16.86 19.35 -16.17
C GLU A 230 -16.58 20.07 -17.48
N GLU A 231 -15.69 21.07 -17.48
CA GLU A 231 -15.24 21.77 -18.69
C GLU A 231 -14.55 20.82 -19.67
N ASN A 232 -13.68 19.93 -19.19
CA ASN A 232 -13.01 18.94 -20.02
C ASN A 232 -14.01 17.98 -20.68
N ASN A 233 -15.03 17.55 -19.95
CA ASN A 233 -16.10 16.71 -20.48
C ASN A 233 -16.97 17.45 -21.50
N ALA A 234 -17.30 18.72 -21.25
CA ALA A 234 -18.03 19.55 -22.20
C ALA A 234 -17.24 19.77 -23.50
N LEU A 235 -15.92 19.97 -23.39
CA LEU A 235 -15.04 20.09 -24.56
C LEU A 235 -14.96 18.78 -25.36
N LYS A 236 -14.85 17.63 -24.69
CA LYS A 236 -14.89 16.30 -25.34
C LYS A 236 -16.18 16.08 -26.13
N GLN A 237 -17.33 16.42 -25.55
CA GLN A 237 -18.60 16.31 -26.25
C GLN A 237 -18.68 17.26 -27.47
N ARG A 238 -18.12 18.47 -27.36
CA ARG A 238 -18.06 19.42 -28.49
C ARG A 238 -17.16 18.89 -29.61
N THR A 239 -15.99 18.34 -29.29
CA THR A 239 -15.09 17.77 -30.30
C THR A 239 -15.69 16.54 -30.97
N GLU A 240 -16.39 15.68 -30.23
CA GLU A 240 -17.12 14.54 -30.81
C GLU A 240 -18.19 15.01 -31.81
N ARG A 241 -19.01 16.00 -31.45
CA ARG A 241 -20.02 16.58 -32.37
C ARG A 241 -19.39 17.18 -33.62
N LEU A 242 -18.27 17.89 -33.48
CA LEU A 242 -17.55 18.45 -34.63
C LEU A 242 -16.97 17.35 -35.54
N LEU A 243 -16.45 16.26 -34.97
CA LEU A 243 -15.97 15.11 -35.73
C LEU A 243 -17.11 14.42 -36.49
N GLU A 244 -18.29 14.29 -35.87
CA GLU A 244 -19.48 13.77 -36.55
C GLU A 244 -19.93 14.68 -37.69
N ALA A 245 -19.96 16.00 -37.47
CA ALA A 245 -20.28 16.96 -38.51
C ALA A 245 -19.30 16.91 -39.69
N LEU A 246 -17.99 16.79 -39.40
CA LEU A 246 -16.96 16.61 -40.43
C LEU A 246 -17.15 15.30 -41.21
N ARG A 247 -17.46 14.19 -40.53
CA ARG A 247 -17.76 12.92 -41.20
C ARG A 247 -18.99 13.03 -42.09
N ALA A 248 -20.04 13.71 -41.65
CA ALA A 248 -21.24 13.93 -42.44
C ALA A 248 -20.97 14.80 -43.68
N MET A 249 -20.23 15.89 -43.51
CA MET A 249 -19.80 16.75 -44.62
C MET A 249 -18.94 15.99 -45.62
N ARG A 250 -17.99 15.19 -45.14
CA ARG A 250 -17.15 14.35 -46.00
C ARG A 250 -17.99 13.39 -46.85
N ARG A 251 -18.98 12.71 -46.25
CA ARG A 251 -19.88 11.81 -46.99
C ARG A 251 -20.66 12.57 -48.08
N ARG A 252 -21.19 13.76 -47.76
CA ARG A 252 -21.90 14.60 -48.74
C ARG A 252 -20.99 15.00 -49.90
N TYR A 253 -19.74 15.37 -49.64
CA TYR A 253 -18.79 15.68 -50.69
C TYR A 253 -18.43 14.45 -51.54
N GLU A 254 -18.26 13.29 -50.91
CA GLU A 254 -18.02 12.04 -51.63
C GLU A 254 -19.21 11.67 -52.54
N GLU A 255 -20.45 11.84 -52.06
CA GLU A 255 -21.68 11.65 -52.85
C GLU A 255 -21.74 12.62 -54.04
N GLN A 256 -21.50 13.92 -53.81
CA GLN A 256 -21.47 14.93 -54.87
C GLN A 256 -20.39 14.64 -55.92
N LEU A 257 -19.21 14.18 -55.52
CA LEU A 257 -18.15 13.79 -56.45
C LEU A 257 -18.56 12.57 -57.29
N GLN A 258 -19.26 11.60 -56.70
CA GLN A 258 -19.79 10.46 -57.45
C GLN A 258 -20.84 10.89 -58.47
N GLU A 259 -21.76 11.78 -58.10
CA GLU A 259 -22.76 12.35 -59.01
C GLU A 259 -22.11 13.08 -60.18
N LEU A 260 -21.17 13.99 -59.92
CA LEU A 260 -20.43 14.70 -60.97
C LEU A 260 -19.66 13.76 -61.89
N THR A 261 -19.13 12.66 -61.35
CA THR A 261 -18.43 11.65 -62.17
C THR A 261 -19.42 10.94 -63.09
N ARG A 262 -20.60 10.55 -62.59
CA ARG A 262 -21.66 9.95 -63.42
C ARG A 262 -22.14 10.91 -64.50
N GLU A 263 -22.44 12.16 -64.15
CA GLU A 263 -22.86 13.17 -65.13
C GLU A 263 -21.80 13.37 -66.22
N LYS A 264 -20.53 13.48 -65.83
CA LYS A 264 -19.41 13.59 -66.79
C LYS A 264 -19.38 12.40 -67.75
N ASP A 265 -19.55 11.19 -67.25
CA ASP A 265 -19.54 9.98 -68.08
C ASP A 265 -20.77 9.92 -69.00
N GLU A 266 -21.94 10.34 -68.54
CA GLU A 266 -23.13 10.49 -69.39
C GLU A 266 -22.92 11.52 -70.51
N TRP A 267 -22.33 12.68 -70.19
CA TRP A 267 -22.01 13.70 -71.19
C TRP A 267 -21.00 13.20 -72.22
N ARG A 268 -19.99 12.44 -71.78
CA ARG A 268 -19.02 11.79 -72.66
C ARG A 268 -19.69 10.79 -73.59
N SER A 269 -20.55 9.92 -73.06
CA SER A 269 -21.31 8.94 -73.88
C SER A 269 -22.20 9.63 -74.89
N LYS A 270 -22.97 10.65 -74.50
CA LYS A 270 -23.81 11.44 -75.41
C LYS A 270 -23.00 12.18 -76.49
N ALA A 271 -21.83 12.69 -76.15
CA ALA A 271 -20.94 13.33 -77.13
C ALA A 271 -20.43 12.30 -78.14
N ILE A 272 -19.99 11.13 -77.68
CA ILE A 272 -19.55 10.02 -78.53
C ILE A 272 -20.70 9.57 -79.44
N GLU A 273 -21.89 9.32 -78.90
CA GLU A 273 -23.09 8.93 -79.68
C GLU A 273 -23.40 9.94 -80.79
N ARG A 274 -23.36 11.25 -80.50
CA ARG A 274 -23.56 12.29 -81.51
C ARG A 274 -22.50 12.22 -82.60
N THR A 275 -21.23 12.09 -82.23
CA THR A 275 -20.14 11.99 -83.22
C THR A 275 -20.26 10.72 -84.07
N VAL A 276 -20.62 9.59 -83.47
CA VAL A 276 -20.86 8.33 -84.19
C VAL A 276 -22.00 8.51 -85.18
N LYS A 277 -23.12 9.10 -84.75
CA LYS A 277 -24.27 9.36 -85.64
C LYS A 277 -23.92 10.29 -86.80
N THR A 278 -23.17 11.37 -86.55
CA THR A 278 -22.67 12.25 -87.63
C THR A 278 -21.75 11.48 -88.59
N ILE A 279 -20.89 10.59 -88.09
CA ILE A 279 -20.05 9.74 -88.93
C ILE A 279 -20.91 8.78 -89.75
N GLU A 280 -21.93 8.16 -89.17
CA GLU A 280 -22.88 7.29 -89.89
C GLU A 280 -23.63 8.03 -91.00
N ASP A 281 -24.16 9.22 -90.71
CA ASP A 281 -24.88 10.05 -91.69
C ASP A 281 -23.94 10.46 -92.85
N THR A 282 -22.72 10.91 -92.54
CA THR A 282 -21.73 11.27 -93.58
C THR A 282 -21.26 10.06 -94.39
N MET A 283 -21.14 8.87 -93.77
CA MET A 283 -20.85 7.64 -94.49
C MET A 283 -21.97 7.27 -95.47
N LEU A 284 -23.24 7.43 -95.08
CA LEU A 284 -24.38 7.19 -95.95
C LEU A 284 -24.42 8.17 -97.13
N GLU A 285 -24.18 9.46 -96.88
CA GLU A 285 -24.07 10.46 -97.94
C GLU A 285 -22.94 10.14 -98.92
N LEU A 286 -21.74 9.79 -98.42
CA LEU A 286 -20.61 9.40 -99.26
C LEU A 286 -20.91 8.14 -100.08
N ARG A 287 -21.58 7.13 -99.49
CA ARG A 287 -22.03 5.94 -100.23
C ARG A 287 -22.96 6.31 -101.37
N SER A 288 -23.95 7.18 -101.13
CA SER A 288 -24.87 7.66 -102.17
C SER A 288 -24.14 8.44 -103.27
N GLN A 289 -23.18 9.30 -102.92
CA GLN A 289 -22.35 10.02 -103.89
C GLN A 289 -21.52 9.06 -104.75
N VAL A 290 -20.88 8.06 -104.12
CA VAL A 290 -20.10 7.02 -104.84
C VAL A 290 -21.00 6.25 -105.79
N GLU A 291 -22.20 5.85 -105.38
CA GLU A 291 -23.16 5.15 -106.26
C GLU A 291 -23.60 6.01 -107.45
N SER A 292 -23.87 7.30 -107.22
CA SER A 292 -24.22 8.24 -108.28
C SER A 292 -23.07 8.41 -109.28
N LEU A 293 -21.85 8.62 -108.80
CA LEU A 293 -20.66 8.73 -109.65
C LEU A 293 -20.38 7.42 -110.41
N LYS A 294 -20.56 6.26 -109.77
CA LYS A 294 -20.47 4.96 -110.45
C LYS A 294 -21.50 4.82 -111.57
N LYS A 295 -22.71 5.36 -111.40
CA LYS A 295 -23.74 5.35 -112.44
C LYS A 295 -23.38 6.28 -113.59
N GLU A 296 -22.99 7.52 -113.30
CA GLU A 296 -22.57 8.49 -114.32
C GLU A 296 -21.36 7.99 -115.11
N ASN A 297 -20.38 7.38 -114.44
CA ASN A 297 -19.21 6.80 -115.08
C ASN A 297 -19.59 5.62 -116.01
N ARG A 298 -20.57 4.79 -115.63
CA ARG A 298 -21.14 3.76 -116.53
C ARG A 298 -21.77 4.38 -117.78
N GLU A 299 -22.61 5.41 -117.61
CA GLU A 299 -23.25 6.12 -118.73
C GLU A 299 -22.22 6.78 -119.67
N LEU A 300 -21.16 7.38 -119.12
CA LEU A 300 -20.07 7.97 -119.91
C LEU A 300 -19.27 6.89 -120.66
N LYS A 301 -18.97 5.76 -120.02
CA LYS A 301 -18.30 4.62 -120.67
C LYS A 301 -19.12 4.07 -121.84
N GLU A 302 -20.43 3.95 -121.67
CA GLU A 302 -21.35 3.57 -122.74
C GLU A 302 -21.33 4.58 -123.90
N ARG A 303 -21.40 5.89 -123.61
CA ARG A 303 -21.31 6.95 -124.64
C ARG A 303 -19.99 6.96 -125.40
N LEU A 304 -18.88 6.62 -124.73
CA LEU A 304 -17.55 6.56 -125.32
C LEU A 304 -17.24 5.21 -126.00
N GLY A 305 -18.15 4.22 -125.93
CA GLY A 305 -17.96 2.89 -126.52
C GLY A 305 -16.87 2.06 -125.83
N ILE A 306 -16.51 2.39 -124.59
CA ILE A 306 -15.49 1.69 -123.82
C ILE A 306 -16.21 0.61 -123.00
N ALA A 307 -16.20 -0.64 -123.47
CA ALA A 307 -16.77 -1.77 -122.72
C ALA A 307 -16.14 -1.88 -121.31
N PRO A 308 -16.92 -2.25 -120.26
CA PRO A 308 -16.36 -2.38 -118.92
C PRO A 308 -15.26 -3.46 -118.91
N ALA A 309 -14.08 -3.10 -118.44
CA ALA A 309 -12.97 -4.04 -118.33
C ALA A 309 -13.27 -5.04 -117.21
N LYS A 310 -13.20 -6.35 -117.48
CA LYS A 310 -13.42 -7.47 -116.53
C LYS A 310 -12.63 -7.40 -115.20
N LYS A 311 -11.70 -6.45 -115.04
CA LYS A 311 -11.00 -6.15 -113.79
C LYS A 311 -11.86 -5.36 -112.79
N GLU A 312 -12.73 -4.46 -113.26
CA GLU A 312 -13.53 -3.58 -112.39
C GLU A 312 -14.59 -4.36 -111.60
N GLU A 313 -15.25 -5.34 -112.22
CA GLU A 313 -16.27 -6.18 -111.55
C GLU A 313 -15.69 -7.03 -110.39
N ARG A 314 -14.39 -7.31 -110.42
CA ARG A 314 -13.72 -8.11 -109.38
C ARG A 314 -13.36 -7.26 -108.16
N GLU A 315 -13.02 -5.99 -108.37
CA GLU A 315 -12.73 -5.03 -107.31
C GLU A 315 -14.03 -4.56 -106.62
N GLU A 316 -15.11 -4.32 -107.38
CA GLU A 316 -16.39 -3.93 -106.79
C GLU A 316 -16.96 -4.97 -105.82
N ARG A 317 -16.86 -6.27 -106.16
CA ARG A 317 -17.26 -7.36 -105.26
C ARG A 317 -16.39 -7.44 -104.00
N SER A 318 -15.12 -7.05 -104.08
CA SER A 318 -14.24 -7.03 -102.92
C SER A 318 -14.60 -5.91 -101.95
N TYR A 319 -15.04 -4.75 -102.45
CA TYR A 319 -15.49 -3.65 -101.60
C TYR A 319 -16.83 -3.94 -100.93
N GLU A 320 -17.78 -4.57 -101.63
CA GLU A 320 -19.07 -4.93 -101.03
C GLU A 320 -18.91 -5.89 -99.84
N LEU A 321 -17.92 -6.80 -99.84
CA LEU A 321 -17.69 -7.77 -98.77
C LEU A 321 -17.15 -7.16 -97.46
N TYR A 322 -16.52 -5.98 -97.50
CA TYR A 322 -16.01 -5.29 -96.30
C TYR A 322 -17.02 -4.35 -95.66
N PHE A 323 -18.13 -4.06 -96.35
CA PHE A 323 -19.13 -3.08 -95.94
C PHE A 323 -20.56 -3.65 -95.87
N SER A 324 -20.71 -4.97 -96.01
CA SER A 324 -21.94 -5.73 -95.68
C SER A 324 -21.92 -6.21 -94.23
#